data_AF-A0A2N8HFM9-F1
#
_entry.id   AF-A0A2N8HFM9-F1
#
_cell.length_a   1.000
_cell.length_b   1.000
_cell.length_c   1.000
_cell.angle_alpha   90.00
_cell.angle_beta   90.00
_cell.angle_gamma   90.00
#
_symmetry.space_group_name_H-M   'P 1'
#
loop_
_entity.id
_entity.type
_entity.pdbx_description
1 polymer ?
#
loop_
_entity_poly.entity_id
_entity_poly.type
_entity_poly.pdbx_seq_one_letter_code
_entity_poly.pdbx_strand_id
1 'polypeptide(L)'
;MAKSTKPFHPLDAEKNARYKVTPGETPKIAWHKTEETGTHDWEGYIRIEDDGTYEFSIQIDDNGYLEINGEKVVELTGSNSTKKATGSKELKKGFHYAKLHHENLAVPENIAPYPNAEEFVPKIGDEALTLWDIDAPKNLMSQEEALKLLGNYKGLVDYRTVRSADSNQIWALFGPKVAADMAGEETCATRLSIALNRYGYRLNGAKYPDGSQASNNVLNMGGDIAILNPGMTPESDPATLGKHIIISAEVMAGHLNGVIMKNLGCKGPDYATPSDYSAPQEGDVVVFGDDFHVGMCPGDDQGVGSFLSGGVWLLYRSTLDDKQ
;
A
#
# COMPACT_ATOMS: atom_id res chain seq x y z
N MET A 1 7.01 19.15 -2.33
CA MET A 1 6.51 17.78 -2.11
C MET A 1 7.25 16.89 -3.09
N ALA A 2 7.79 15.75 -2.67
CA ALA A 2 8.49 14.87 -3.58
C ALA A 2 7.44 14.07 -4.36
N LYS A 3 7.47 14.12 -5.70
CA LYS A 3 6.64 13.22 -6.51
C LYS A 3 7.17 11.81 -6.28
N SER A 4 6.30 10.86 -5.91
CA SER A 4 6.73 9.46 -5.89
C SER A 4 7.17 9.08 -7.29
N THR A 5 8.42 8.63 -7.45
CA THR A 5 8.94 8.05 -8.70
C THR A 5 8.92 6.52 -8.66
N LYS A 6 8.52 5.95 -7.51
CA LYS A 6 8.37 4.51 -7.34
C LYS A 6 7.01 4.08 -7.89
N PRO A 7 6.97 3.10 -8.82
CA PRO A 7 5.73 2.51 -9.28
C PRO A 7 4.96 1.92 -8.11
N PHE A 8 3.67 2.22 -8.00
CA PHE A 8 2.76 1.61 -7.04
C PHE A 8 1.51 1.10 -7.78
N HIS A 9 0.63 0.41 -7.07
CA HIS A 9 -0.55 -0.16 -7.71
C HIS A 9 -1.52 0.95 -8.11
N PRO A 10 -2.05 0.96 -9.35
CA PRO A 10 -2.81 2.10 -9.87
C PRO A 10 -3.95 2.60 -8.97
N LEU A 11 -4.61 1.70 -8.23
CA LEU A 11 -5.68 2.08 -7.29
C LEU A 11 -5.25 2.54 -5.91
N ASP A 12 -3.97 2.44 -5.55
CA ASP A 12 -3.50 2.88 -4.23
C ASP A 12 -3.84 4.34 -4.01
N ALA A 13 -3.53 5.20 -4.97
CA ALA A 13 -3.84 6.62 -4.86
C ALA A 13 -5.34 6.95 -4.86
N GLU A 14 -6.22 6.06 -5.35
CA GLU A 14 -7.67 6.25 -5.32
C GLU A 14 -8.32 5.77 -4.02
N LYS A 15 -7.81 4.68 -3.43
CA LYS A 15 -8.49 3.96 -2.34
C LYS A 15 -7.75 4.06 -1.01
N ASN A 16 -6.45 4.31 -1.05
CA ASN A 16 -5.67 4.52 0.15
C ASN A 16 -5.69 5.99 0.56
N ALA A 17 -6.42 6.26 1.65
CA ALA A 17 -6.62 7.59 2.20
C ALA A 17 -5.35 8.30 2.66
N ARG A 18 -4.20 7.60 2.72
CA ARG A 18 -2.90 8.21 3.03
C ARG A 18 -2.22 8.87 1.83
N TYR A 19 -2.60 8.51 0.61
CA TYR A 19 -2.11 9.17 -0.60
C TYR A 19 -2.78 10.53 -0.77
N LYS A 20 -2.03 11.51 -1.26
CA LYS A 20 -2.61 12.79 -1.69
C LYS A 20 -2.41 12.95 -3.19
N VAL A 21 -3.50 13.18 -3.88
CA VAL A 21 -3.54 13.41 -5.32
C VAL A 21 -3.88 14.87 -5.56
N THR A 22 -3.05 15.55 -6.36
CA THR A 22 -3.26 16.94 -6.75
C THR A 22 -3.11 17.10 -8.25
N PRO A 23 -3.75 18.10 -8.89
CA PRO A 23 -3.47 18.41 -10.29
C PRO A 23 -1.97 18.66 -10.50
N GLY A 24 -1.40 18.05 -11.53
CA GLY A 24 -0.02 18.25 -11.93
C GLY A 24 0.13 19.34 -12.99
N GLU A 25 1.31 19.42 -13.58
CA GLU A 25 1.58 20.32 -14.70
C GLU A 25 0.80 19.92 -15.95
N THR A 26 0.47 20.90 -16.80
CA THR A 26 -0.14 20.64 -18.11
C THR A 26 0.97 20.40 -19.13
N PRO A 27 1.12 19.18 -19.68
CA PRO A 27 2.19 18.88 -20.62
C PRO A 27 1.81 19.34 -22.04
N LYS A 28 1.70 20.65 -22.26
CA LYS A 28 1.24 21.20 -23.53
C LYS A 28 2.01 22.44 -23.93
N ILE A 29 2.49 22.44 -25.18
CA ILE A 29 2.99 23.61 -25.88
C ILE A 29 2.09 23.84 -27.08
N ALA A 30 1.39 24.98 -27.10
CA ALA A 30 0.61 25.37 -28.26
C ALA A 30 1.55 25.78 -29.39
N TRP A 31 1.16 25.47 -30.64
CA TRP A 31 1.94 25.87 -31.80
C TRP A 31 2.27 27.36 -31.77
N HIS A 32 3.56 27.68 -31.89
CA HIS A 32 4.04 29.03 -32.08
C HIS A 32 5.38 29.02 -32.83
N LYS A 33 5.76 30.16 -33.40
CA LYS A 33 7.10 30.33 -33.97
C LYS A 33 8.10 30.60 -32.85
N THR A 34 9.27 29.99 -32.93
CA THR A 34 10.36 30.23 -32.00
C THR A 34 11.69 29.94 -32.68
N GLU A 35 12.72 30.74 -32.39
CA GLU A 35 14.11 30.43 -32.77
C GLU A 35 14.82 29.66 -31.64
N GLU A 36 14.16 29.46 -30.50
CA GLU A 36 14.69 28.74 -29.36
C GLU A 36 14.68 27.23 -29.63
N THR A 37 15.76 26.58 -29.22
CA THR A 37 15.91 25.13 -29.22
C THR A 37 16.05 24.66 -27.79
N GLY A 38 15.68 23.42 -27.50
CA GLY A 38 15.73 22.91 -26.14
C GLY A 38 14.81 21.73 -25.91
N THR A 39 14.66 21.39 -24.63
CA THR A 39 13.87 20.24 -24.20
C THR A 39 12.87 20.64 -23.13
N HIS A 40 11.69 20.04 -23.22
CA HIS A 40 10.66 20.12 -22.19
C HIS A 40 10.32 18.72 -21.71
N ASP A 41 10.46 18.52 -20.40
CA ASP A 41 10.17 17.25 -19.74
C ASP A 41 9.03 17.45 -18.74
N TRP A 42 8.04 16.57 -18.82
CA TRP A 42 6.95 16.50 -17.84
C TRP A 42 6.85 15.10 -17.27
N GLU A 43 6.62 15.02 -15.97
CA GLU A 43 6.41 13.76 -15.28
C GLU A 43 5.24 13.88 -14.30
N GLY A 44 4.45 12.82 -14.23
CA GLY A 44 3.31 12.72 -13.32
C GLY A 44 2.55 11.42 -13.54
N TYR A 45 1.26 11.44 -13.25
CA TYR A 45 0.39 10.28 -13.40
C TYR A 45 -0.80 10.61 -14.28
N ILE A 46 -1.16 9.69 -15.18
CA ILE A 46 -2.46 9.74 -15.87
C ILE A 46 -3.47 8.93 -15.09
N ARG A 47 -4.73 9.38 -15.08
CA ARG A 47 -5.84 8.67 -14.45
C ARG A 47 -6.63 7.90 -15.51
N ILE A 48 -6.85 6.63 -15.26
CA ILE A 48 -7.60 5.70 -16.11
C ILE A 48 -8.87 5.29 -15.35
N GLU A 49 -10.04 5.60 -15.91
CA GLU A 49 -11.32 5.40 -15.22
C GLU A 49 -11.74 3.93 -15.14
N ASP A 50 -11.40 3.12 -16.16
CA ASP A 50 -11.80 1.72 -16.26
C ASP A 50 -10.70 0.89 -16.94
N ASP A 51 -10.71 -0.43 -16.73
CA ASP A 51 -9.82 -1.33 -17.45
C ASP A 51 -10.11 -1.27 -18.96
N GLY A 52 -9.07 -1.13 -19.80
CA GLY A 52 -9.26 -1.12 -21.25
C GLY A 52 -8.03 -0.77 -22.06
N THR A 53 -8.18 -0.81 -23.39
CA THR A 53 -7.18 -0.32 -24.33
C THR A 53 -7.44 1.16 -24.62
N TYR A 54 -6.43 1.98 -24.36
CA TYR A 54 -6.50 3.42 -24.57
C TYR A 54 -5.61 3.83 -25.74
N GLU A 55 -6.17 4.65 -26.62
CA GLU A 55 -5.45 5.29 -27.72
C GLU A 55 -4.83 6.59 -27.23
N PHE A 56 -3.57 6.80 -27.54
CA PHE A 56 -2.80 7.99 -27.23
C PHE A 56 -2.32 8.65 -28.51
N SER A 57 -2.20 9.96 -28.49
CA SER A 57 -1.55 10.67 -29.60
C SER A 57 -0.72 11.84 -29.10
N ILE A 58 0.34 12.14 -29.83
CA ILE A 58 1.09 13.38 -29.70
C ILE A 58 1.04 14.09 -31.05
N GLN A 59 0.70 15.37 -31.03
CA GLN A 59 0.94 16.28 -32.15
C GLN A 59 2.11 17.18 -31.76
N ILE A 60 3.16 17.19 -32.57
CA ILE A 60 4.46 17.65 -32.14
C ILE A 60 5.28 18.21 -33.30
N ASP A 61 6.12 19.20 -33.02
CA ASP A 61 7.21 19.64 -33.90
C ASP A 61 8.55 19.03 -33.44
N ASP A 62 9.33 18.57 -34.40
CA ASP A 62 10.59 17.81 -34.27
C ASP A 62 10.53 16.44 -33.58
N ASN A 63 10.79 16.40 -32.26
CA ASN A 63 11.10 15.18 -31.52
C ASN A 63 10.29 15.12 -30.22
N GLY A 64 9.85 13.92 -29.87
CA GLY A 64 9.30 13.67 -28.54
C GLY A 64 8.59 12.34 -28.39
N TYR A 65 8.20 12.04 -27.16
CA TYR A 65 7.54 10.78 -26.81
C TYR A 65 6.61 10.92 -25.62
N LEU A 66 5.71 9.94 -25.51
CA LEU A 66 4.92 9.62 -24.33
C LEU A 66 5.28 8.22 -23.87
N GLU A 67 5.78 8.13 -22.64
CA GLU A 67 6.08 6.88 -21.94
C GLU A 67 5.06 6.68 -20.82
N ILE A 68 4.52 5.45 -20.69
CA ILE A 68 3.59 5.08 -19.62
C ILE A 68 4.10 3.80 -18.98
N ASN A 69 4.27 3.82 -17.65
CA ASN A 69 4.82 2.71 -16.86
C ASN A 69 6.17 2.18 -17.40
N GLY A 70 7.06 3.08 -17.84
CA GLY A 70 8.39 2.70 -18.34
C GLY A 70 8.43 2.23 -19.80
N GLU A 71 7.32 2.27 -20.53
CA GLU A 71 7.24 1.86 -21.93
C GLU A 71 6.83 3.04 -22.82
N LYS A 72 7.61 3.32 -23.86
CA LYS A 72 7.27 4.32 -24.88
C LYS A 72 6.05 3.86 -25.68
N VAL A 73 4.93 4.56 -25.49
CA VAL A 73 3.64 4.26 -26.15
C VAL A 73 3.53 5.02 -27.46
N VAL A 74 4.02 6.25 -27.51
CA VAL A 74 4.02 7.09 -28.72
C VAL A 74 5.38 7.76 -28.82
N GLU A 75 5.98 7.75 -30.00
CA GLU A 75 7.25 8.42 -30.28
C GLU A 75 7.20 9.00 -31.69
N LEU A 76 7.75 10.20 -31.85
CA LEU A 76 7.97 10.84 -33.14
C LEU A 76 9.36 11.48 -33.14
N THR A 77 10.12 11.27 -34.21
CA THR A 77 11.46 11.84 -34.38
C THR A 77 11.64 12.47 -35.76
N GLY A 78 12.32 13.62 -35.82
CA GLY A 78 12.86 14.23 -37.03
C GLY A 78 11.80 14.80 -37.97
N SER A 79 10.77 15.47 -37.44
CA SER A 79 9.68 15.95 -38.28
C SER A 79 9.93 17.27 -38.98
N ASN A 80 10.77 18.19 -38.47
CA ASN A 80 11.02 19.55 -39.00
C ASN A 80 9.72 20.28 -39.42
N SER A 81 8.60 19.88 -38.83
CA SER A 81 7.23 20.26 -39.13
C SER A 81 6.28 19.53 -38.17
N THR A 82 5.16 20.16 -37.83
CA THR A 82 4.08 19.53 -37.07
C THR A 82 3.64 18.21 -37.71
N LYS A 83 3.77 17.12 -36.96
CA LYS A 83 3.20 15.81 -37.31
C LYS A 83 2.48 15.21 -36.12
N LYS A 84 1.63 14.21 -36.41
CA LYS A 84 0.89 13.46 -35.40
C LYS A 84 1.38 12.02 -35.39
N ALA A 85 1.66 11.49 -34.21
CA ALA A 85 1.87 10.07 -33.95
C ALA A 85 0.78 9.55 -33.02
N THR A 86 0.48 8.25 -33.14
CA THR A 86 -0.51 7.55 -32.32
C THR A 86 0.08 6.24 -31.82
N GLY A 87 -0.40 5.77 -30.68
CA GLY A 87 -0.10 4.46 -30.14
C GLY A 87 -1.15 4.08 -29.12
N SER A 88 -1.17 2.81 -28.72
CA SER A 88 -2.18 2.34 -27.77
C SER A 88 -1.59 1.44 -26.71
N LYS A 89 -2.24 1.41 -25.55
CA LYS A 89 -1.81 0.61 -24.42
C LYS A 89 -3.00 0.10 -23.64
N GLU A 90 -2.96 -1.17 -23.25
CA GLU A 90 -3.89 -1.72 -22.27
C GLU A 90 -3.50 -1.24 -20.88
N LEU A 91 -4.44 -0.61 -20.18
CA LEU A 91 -4.26 -0.05 -18.86
C LEU A 91 -5.37 -0.55 -17.94
N LYS A 92 -5.03 -0.68 -16.67
CA LYS A 92 -5.98 -0.98 -15.61
C LYS A 92 -6.58 0.32 -15.11
N LYS A 93 -7.73 0.23 -14.46
CA LYS A 93 -8.29 1.33 -13.69
C LYS A 93 -7.24 1.85 -12.69
N GLY A 94 -7.11 3.17 -12.59
CA GLY A 94 -6.27 3.85 -11.61
C GLY A 94 -5.23 4.79 -12.20
N PHE A 95 -4.20 5.10 -11.40
CA PHE A 95 -3.12 6.00 -11.77
C PHE A 95 -1.92 5.26 -12.36
N HIS A 96 -1.46 5.72 -13.52
CA HIS A 96 -0.30 5.17 -14.21
C HIS A 96 0.77 6.25 -14.36
N TYR A 97 2.01 5.92 -14.02
CA TYR A 97 3.11 6.86 -14.11
C TYR A 97 3.41 7.15 -15.59
N ALA A 98 3.57 8.43 -15.92
CA ALA A 98 3.79 8.90 -17.27
C ALA A 98 4.94 9.90 -17.33
N LYS A 99 5.75 9.76 -18.38
CA LYS A 99 6.77 10.74 -18.77
C LYS A 99 6.49 11.22 -20.17
N LEU A 100 6.60 12.54 -20.35
CA LEU A 100 6.44 13.19 -21.64
C LEU A 100 7.69 14.00 -21.89
N HIS A 101 8.19 13.90 -23.11
CA HIS A 101 9.38 14.61 -23.54
C HIS A 101 9.11 15.24 -24.89
N HIS A 102 9.57 16.48 -25.04
CA HIS A 102 9.61 17.21 -26.28
C HIS A 102 11.00 17.83 -26.44
N GLU A 103 11.52 17.80 -27.66
CA GLU A 103 12.78 18.42 -28.03
C GLU A 103 12.57 19.22 -29.32
N ASN A 104 12.84 20.52 -29.25
CA ASN A 104 12.84 21.43 -30.39
C ASN A 104 14.25 21.55 -30.97
N LEU A 105 14.40 21.34 -32.27
CA LEU A 105 15.67 21.41 -32.99
C LEU A 105 15.71 22.65 -33.88
N ALA A 106 16.92 23.02 -34.31
CA ALA A 106 17.07 24.09 -35.28
C ALA A 106 16.69 23.59 -36.68
N VAL A 107 15.90 24.37 -37.42
CA VAL A 107 15.61 24.08 -38.83
C VAL A 107 16.91 24.07 -39.65
N PRO A 108 17.22 22.97 -40.37
CA PRO A 108 18.39 22.91 -41.24
C PRO A 108 18.36 23.97 -42.36
N GLU A 109 19.50 24.61 -42.63
CA GLU A 109 19.62 25.67 -43.66
C GLU A 109 19.13 25.21 -45.05
N ASN A 110 19.23 23.92 -45.37
CA ASN A 110 18.85 23.34 -46.66
C ASN A 110 17.32 23.21 -46.88
N ILE A 111 16.49 23.49 -45.86
CA ILE A 111 15.02 23.49 -45.98
C ILE A 111 14.40 24.88 -45.68
N ALA A 112 15.23 25.92 -45.56
CA ALA A 112 14.76 27.31 -45.51
C ALA A 112 13.99 27.65 -46.80
N PRO A 113 12.74 28.18 -46.72
CA PRO A 113 12.33 29.16 -45.71
C PRO A 113 11.33 28.65 -44.65
N TYR A 114 11.34 27.36 -44.28
CA TYR A 114 10.46 26.88 -43.19
C TYR A 114 10.84 27.58 -41.86
N PRO A 115 9.91 28.30 -41.20
CA PRO A 115 10.19 28.93 -39.92
C PRO A 115 10.35 27.87 -38.84
N ASN A 116 11.29 28.07 -37.92
CA ASN A 116 11.37 27.25 -36.72
C ASN A 116 10.12 27.49 -35.86
N ALA A 117 9.50 26.41 -35.41
CA ALA A 117 8.28 26.42 -34.63
C ALA A 117 8.41 25.42 -33.49
N GLU A 118 7.42 25.42 -32.60
CA GLU A 118 7.38 24.49 -31.49
C GLU A 118 5.94 24.12 -31.20
N GLU A 119 5.67 22.82 -31.02
CA GLU A 119 4.37 22.30 -30.65
C GLU A 119 4.53 20.99 -29.88
N PHE A 120 3.71 20.80 -28.84
CA PHE A 120 3.55 19.52 -28.16
C PHE A 120 2.14 19.42 -27.58
N VAL A 121 1.30 18.56 -28.15
CA VAL A 121 -0.10 18.40 -27.76
C VAL A 121 -0.41 16.92 -27.57
N PRO A 122 -0.26 16.39 -26.34
CA PRO A 122 -0.60 15.01 -26.02
C PRO A 122 -2.09 14.85 -25.74
N LYS A 123 -2.64 13.70 -26.15
CA LYS A 123 -4.04 13.32 -25.97
C LYS A 123 -4.22 11.86 -25.58
N ILE A 124 -5.32 11.60 -24.88
CA ILE A 124 -5.91 10.28 -24.65
C ILE A 124 -7.29 10.25 -25.30
N GLY A 125 -7.49 9.38 -26.29
CA GLY A 125 -8.58 9.51 -27.25
C GLY A 125 -8.58 10.90 -27.91
N ASP A 126 -9.68 11.62 -27.77
CA ASP A 126 -9.83 13.00 -28.27
C ASP A 126 -9.55 14.09 -27.22
N GLU A 127 -9.38 13.69 -25.96
CA GLU A 127 -9.20 14.60 -24.82
C GLU A 127 -7.74 14.97 -24.60
N ALA A 128 -7.50 16.17 -24.05
CA ALA A 128 -6.16 16.60 -23.67
C ALA A 128 -5.66 15.73 -22.51
N LEU A 129 -4.42 15.25 -22.62
CA LEU A 129 -3.82 14.44 -21.56
C LEU A 129 -3.52 15.30 -20.33
N THR A 130 -4.00 14.87 -19.17
CA THR A 130 -3.84 15.56 -17.89
C THR A 130 -2.92 14.76 -16.98
N LEU A 131 -1.95 15.43 -16.36
CA LEU A 131 -1.09 14.84 -15.34
C LEU A 131 -1.59 15.17 -13.93
N TRP A 132 -1.36 14.22 -13.04
CA TRP A 132 -1.61 14.31 -11.61
C TRP A 132 -0.30 14.12 -10.86
N ASP A 133 -0.15 14.84 -9.76
CA ASP A 133 0.93 14.64 -8.80
C ASP A 133 0.42 13.80 -7.63
N ILE A 134 1.22 12.80 -7.25
CA ILE A 134 0.88 11.88 -6.16
C ILE A 134 1.99 11.94 -5.09
N ASP A 135 1.60 12.44 -3.91
CA ASP A 135 2.38 12.38 -2.67
C ASP A 135 2.07 11.04 -1.99
N ALA A 136 2.92 10.04 -2.27
CA ALA A 136 2.80 8.72 -1.68
C ALA A 136 3.20 8.75 -0.19
N PRO A 137 2.49 8.01 0.69
CA PRO A 137 2.85 7.94 2.09
C PRO A 137 4.13 7.12 2.28
N LYS A 138 4.77 7.29 3.44
CA LYS A 138 5.78 6.35 3.91
C LYS A 138 5.12 5.12 4.54
N ASN A 139 5.88 4.03 4.63
CA ASN A 139 5.48 2.85 5.38
C ASN A 139 5.20 3.17 6.87
N LEU A 140 4.35 2.37 7.52
CA LEU A 140 4.08 2.53 8.97
C LEU A 140 5.22 1.94 9.81
N MET A 141 5.94 0.97 9.25
CA MET A 141 7.12 0.29 9.80
C MET A 141 8.20 0.19 8.73
N SER A 142 9.47 0.07 9.14
CA SER A 142 10.51 -0.38 8.20
C SER A 142 10.26 -1.84 7.76
N GLN A 143 10.92 -2.28 6.69
CA GLN A 143 10.84 -3.68 6.25
C GLN A 143 11.22 -4.65 7.37
N GLU A 144 12.32 -4.37 8.09
CA GLU A 144 12.83 -5.22 9.16
C GLU A 144 11.80 -5.36 10.29
N GLU A 145 11.22 -4.23 10.73
CA GLU A 145 10.22 -4.19 11.78
C GLU A 145 8.94 -4.94 11.42
N ALA A 146 8.43 -4.72 10.20
CA ALA A 146 7.22 -5.39 9.72
C ALA A 146 7.43 -6.92 9.61
N LEU A 147 8.57 -7.35 9.07
CA LEU A 147 8.92 -8.78 8.98
C LEU A 147 9.16 -9.38 10.36
N LYS A 148 9.74 -8.64 11.31
CA LYS A 148 9.91 -9.10 12.69
C LYS A 148 8.57 -9.27 13.39
N LEU A 149 7.61 -8.36 13.21
CA LEU A 149 6.26 -8.53 13.74
C LEU A 149 5.57 -9.73 13.09
N LEU A 150 5.62 -9.83 11.76
CA LEU A 150 5.03 -10.97 11.03
C LEU A 150 5.65 -12.31 11.46
N GLY A 151 6.95 -12.35 11.74
CA GLY A 151 7.65 -13.54 12.25
C GLY A 151 7.21 -13.98 13.66
N ASN A 152 6.53 -13.11 14.42
CA ASN A 152 5.87 -13.50 15.67
C ASN A 152 4.45 -14.08 15.46
N TYR A 153 3.98 -14.13 14.20
CA TYR A 153 2.70 -14.71 13.80
C TYR A 153 2.92 -15.92 12.88
N LYS A 154 3.56 -15.70 11.73
CA LYS A 154 3.86 -16.68 10.68
C LYS A 154 4.94 -17.67 11.13
N GLY A 155 4.69 -18.95 10.94
CA GLY A 155 5.48 -20.08 11.43
C GLY A 155 5.20 -20.45 12.89
N LEU A 156 4.28 -19.75 13.58
CA LEU A 156 4.03 -19.94 15.01
C LEU A 156 2.55 -20.16 15.32
N VAL A 157 1.71 -19.17 15.02
CA VAL A 157 0.28 -19.14 15.35
C VAL A 157 -0.59 -18.79 14.15
N ASP A 158 -0.04 -18.81 12.95
CA ASP A 158 -0.79 -18.58 11.72
C ASP A 158 -1.64 -19.80 11.31
N TYR A 159 -2.50 -19.62 10.30
CA TYR A 159 -3.44 -20.64 9.84
C TYR A 159 -2.85 -21.71 8.90
N ARG A 160 -1.63 -21.52 8.38
CA ARG A 160 -0.87 -22.56 7.66
C ARG A 160 -0.20 -23.52 8.65
N THR A 161 0.34 -22.98 9.74
CA THR A 161 1.03 -23.75 10.79
C THR A 161 0.05 -24.44 11.73
N VAL A 162 -0.91 -23.68 12.28
CA VAL A 162 -1.97 -24.20 13.16
C VAL A 162 -3.31 -23.97 12.48
N ARG A 163 -3.78 -25.00 11.76
CA ARG A 163 -5.00 -24.93 10.94
C ARG A 163 -6.24 -24.62 11.78
N SER A 164 -7.31 -24.13 11.15
CA SER A 164 -8.55 -23.80 11.86
C SER A 164 -9.15 -24.99 12.62
N ALA A 165 -9.05 -26.21 12.07
CA ALA A 165 -9.50 -27.43 12.73
C ALA A 165 -8.71 -27.77 14.02
N ASP A 166 -7.52 -27.19 14.16
CA ASP A 166 -6.59 -27.39 15.28
C ASP A 166 -6.51 -26.13 16.18
N SER A 167 -7.48 -25.22 16.09
CA SER A 167 -7.45 -23.92 16.79
C SER A 167 -7.23 -24.04 18.30
N ASN A 168 -7.73 -25.11 18.94
CA ASN A 168 -7.51 -25.40 20.36
C ASN A 168 -6.02 -25.51 20.75
N GLN A 169 -5.13 -25.82 19.80
CA GLN A 169 -3.68 -25.82 20.05
C GLN A 169 -3.15 -24.41 20.39
N ILE A 170 -3.82 -23.34 19.96
CA ILE A 170 -3.47 -21.96 20.35
C ILE A 170 -3.70 -21.74 21.84
N TRP A 171 -4.82 -22.23 22.38
CA TRP A 171 -5.12 -22.13 23.81
C TRP A 171 -4.16 -22.98 24.66
N ALA A 172 -3.73 -24.13 24.12
CA ALA A 172 -2.74 -24.99 24.76
C ALA A 172 -1.37 -24.31 24.99
N LEU A 173 -1.03 -23.28 24.21
CA LEU A 173 0.20 -22.49 24.41
C LEU A 173 0.23 -21.73 25.73
N PHE A 174 -0.93 -21.50 26.34
CA PHE A 174 -1.06 -20.84 27.64
C PHE A 174 -1.18 -21.84 28.81
N GLY A 175 -1.03 -23.14 28.55
CA GLY A 175 -1.08 -24.19 29.57
C GLY A 175 -2.45 -24.85 29.75
N PRO A 176 -2.52 -25.95 30.53
CA PRO A 176 -3.64 -26.88 30.52
C PRO A 176 -4.95 -26.29 31.04
N LYS A 177 -4.89 -25.35 31.99
CA LYS A 177 -6.08 -24.70 32.52
C LYS A 177 -6.74 -23.82 31.46
N VAL A 178 -5.99 -22.91 30.84
CA VAL A 178 -6.51 -22.05 29.78
C VAL A 178 -6.96 -22.88 28.58
N ALA A 179 -6.24 -23.95 28.24
CA ALA A 179 -6.64 -24.88 27.18
C ALA A 179 -8.02 -25.51 27.42
N ALA A 180 -8.32 -25.89 28.67
CA ALA A 180 -9.61 -26.47 29.04
C ALA A 180 -10.72 -25.42 29.09
N ASP A 181 -10.45 -24.27 29.72
CA ASP A 181 -11.45 -23.21 29.91
C ASP A 181 -11.86 -22.54 28.60
N MET A 182 -10.98 -22.51 27.60
CA MET A 182 -11.18 -21.85 26.30
C MET A 182 -11.44 -22.81 25.14
N ALA A 183 -11.69 -24.10 25.41
CA ALA A 183 -11.88 -25.09 24.37
C ALA A 183 -13.06 -24.75 23.46
N GLY A 184 -12.82 -24.64 22.15
CA GLY A 184 -13.82 -24.29 21.14
C GLY A 184 -14.03 -22.79 20.92
N GLU A 185 -13.38 -21.93 21.71
CA GLU A 185 -13.42 -20.48 21.52
C GLU A 185 -12.57 -20.05 20.31
N GLU A 186 -13.03 -19.01 19.62
CA GLU A 186 -12.34 -18.45 18.46
C GLU A 186 -10.95 -17.92 18.81
N THR A 187 -10.01 -18.05 17.87
CA THR A 187 -8.58 -17.81 18.14
C THR A 187 -7.96 -16.69 17.35
N CYS A 188 -8.68 -16.05 16.43
CA CYS A 188 -8.13 -15.02 15.54
C CYS A 188 -7.46 -13.86 16.31
N ALA A 189 -8.16 -13.28 17.28
CA ALA A 189 -7.64 -12.20 18.13
C ALA A 189 -6.53 -12.68 19.07
N THR A 190 -6.60 -13.92 19.57
CA THR A 190 -5.56 -14.50 20.43
C THR A 190 -4.26 -14.73 19.65
N ARG A 191 -4.33 -15.25 18.42
CA ARG A 191 -3.19 -15.42 17.52
C ARG A 191 -2.50 -14.08 17.28
N LEU A 192 -3.28 -13.04 16.97
CA LEU A 192 -2.73 -11.69 16.78
C LEU A 192 -2.20 -11.09 18.10
N SER A 193 -2.85 -11.37 19.23
CA SER A 193 -2.40 -10.94 20.55
C SER A 193 -1.01 -11.49 20.89
N ILE A 194 -0.73 -12.74 20.53
CA ILE A 194 0.60 -13.36 20.70
C ILE A 194 1.62 -12.59 19.88
N ALA A 195 1.37 -12.37 18.59
CA ALA A 195 2.30 -11.66 17.71
C ALA A 195 2.61 -10.24 18.21
N LEU A 196 1.57 -9.49 18.58
CA LEU A 196 1.67 -8.13 19.09
C LEU A 196 2.46 -8.06 20.41
N ASN A 197 2.15 -8.92 21.38
CA ASN A 197 2.88 -8.94 22.67
C ASN A 197 4.37 -9.26 22.48
N ARG A 198 4.67 -10.29 21.67
CA ARG A 198 6.04 -10.73 21.40
C ARG A 198 6.86 -9.66 20.68
N TYR A 199 6.21 -8.86 19.84
CA TYR A 199 6.87 -7.72 19.18
C TYR A 199 7.13 -6.55 20.14
N GLY A 200 6.26 -6.35 21.13
CA GLY A 200 6.41 -5.30 22.15
C GLY A 200 5.17 -4.44 22.37
N TYR A 201 4.09 -4.66 21.62
CA TYR A 201 2.82 -3.98 21.90
C TYR A 201 2.22 -4.50 23.22
N ARG A 202 1.58 -3.61 23.96
CA ARG A 202 0.90 -3.96 25.21
C ARG A 202 -0.60 -3.78 25.00
N LEU A 203 -1.35 -4.82 25.34
CA LEU A 203 -2.79 -4.91 25.10
C LEU A 203 -3.63 -4.59 26.34
N ASN A 204 -3.01 -4.03 27.39
CA ASN A 204 -3.74 -3.60 28.57
C ASN A 204 -4.66 -2.42 28.22
N GLY A 205 -5.87 -2.41 28.79
CA GLY A 205 -6.81 -1.31 28.59
C GLY A 205 -7.69 -1.43 27.35
N ALA A 206 -7.61 -2.53 26.60
CA ALA A 206 -8.61 -2.86 25.58
C ALA A 206 -9.98 -3.02 26.23
N LYS A 207 -11.02 -2.45 25.59
CA LYS A 207 -12.39 -2.40 26.10
C LYS A 207 -13.38 -2.82 25.03
N TYR A 208 -14.49 -3.41 25.46
CA TYR A 208 -15.67 -3.58 24.62
C TYR A 208 -16.33 -2.22 24.32
N PRO A 209 -17.21 -2.13 23.31
CA PRO A 209 -17.95 -0.90 23.00
C PRO A 209 -18.74 -0.32 24.18
N ASP A 210 -19.20 -1.16 25.10
CA ASP A 210 -19.91 -0.76 26.33
C ASP A 210 -18.98 -0.20 27.44
N GLY A 211 -17.66 -0.18 27.19
CA GLY A 211 -16.64 0.33 28.09
C GLY A 211 -16.12 -0.70 29.11
N SER A 212 -16.66 -1.92 29.12
CA SER A 212 -16.18 -3.01 29.98
C SER A 212 -14.78 -3.50 29.55
N GLN A 213 -14.03 -4.06 30.50
CA GLN A 213 -12.66 -4.51 30.26
C GLN A 213 -12.63 -5.72 29.34
N ALA A 214 -11.83 -5.67 28.27
CA ALA A 214 -11.68 -6.75 27.30
C ALA A 214 -10.23 -7.29 27.20
N SER A 215 -9.29 -6.69 27.93
CA SER A 215 -7.93 -7.20 28.03
C SER A 215 -7.86 -8.27 29.13
N ASN A 216 -7.61 -9.51 28.74
CA ASN A 216 -7.60 -10.68 29.63
C ASN A 216 -6.19 -10.94 30.13
N ASN A 217 -5.97 -10.83 31.44
CA ASN A 217 -4.68 -11.15 32.04
C ASN A 217 -4.52 -12.66 32.13
N VAL A 218 -3.57 -13.21 31.38
CA VAL A 218 -3.31 -14.65 31.27
C VAL A 218 -2.99 -15.29 32.63
N LEU A 219 -2.27 -14.58 33.50
CA LEU A 219 -1.96 -15.09 34.85
C LEU A 219 -3.22 -15.23 35.69
N ASN A 220 -4.18 -14.30 35.54
CA ASN A 220 -5.48 -14.38 36.24
C ASN A 220 -6.36 -15.50 35.68
N MET A 221 -6.18 -15.85 34.40
CA MET A 221 -6.80 -17.04 33.80
C MET A 221 -6.12 -18.34 34.29
N GLY A 222 -5.00 -18.26 35.02
CA GLY A 222 -4.21 -19.39 35.46
C GLY A 222 -3.37 -20.02 34.35
N GLY A 223 -2.97 -19.22 33.35
CA GLY A 223 -2.11 -19.62 32.25
C GLY A 223 -0.67 -19.13 32.37
N ASP A 224 0.17 -19.58 31.44
CA ASP A 224 1.57 -19.21 31.28
C ASP A 224 1.73 -18.06 30.26
N ILE A 225 2.53 -17.05 30.60
CA ILE A 225 2.86 -15.91 29.74
C ILE A 225 4.14 -16.09 28.93
N ALA A 226 4.82 -17.24 29.04
CA ALA A 226 6.06 -17.52 28.31
C ALA A 226 5.91 -17.37 26.80
N ILE A 227 4.77 -17.79 26.24
CA ILE A 227 4.49 -17.65 24.79
C ILE A 227 4.46 -16.17 24.34
N LEU A 228 4.03 -15.26 25.21
CA LEU A 228 3.93 -13.83 24.94
C LEU A 228 5.28 -13.11 25.05
N ASN A 229 6.27 -13.73 25.70
CA ASN A 229 7.52 -13.08 26.07
C ASN A 229 8.71 -14.05 25.85
N PRO A 230 9.10 -14.31 24.60
CA PRO A 230 10.21 -15.20 24.28
C PRO A 230 11.52 -14.68 24.88
N GLY A 231 12.29 -15.57 25.51
CA GLY A 231 13.61 -15.24 26.07
C GLY A 231 13.57 -14.55 27.43
N MET A 232 12.41 -14.51 28.11
CA MET A 232 12.35 -14.10 29.51
C MET A 232 13.31 -14.90 30.38
N THR A 233 14.03 -14.21 31.26
CA THR A 233 14.79 -14.82 32.34
C THR A 233 14.01 -14.73 33.66
N PRO A 234 14.33 -15.55 34.68
CA PRO A 234 13.69 -15.50 35.99
C PRO A 234 13.71 -14.12 36.67
N GLU A 235 14.63 -13.23 36.29
CA GLU A 235 14.83 -11.89 36.84
C GLU A 235 14.04 -10.79 36.11
N SER A 236 13.29 -11.14 35.06
CA SER A 236 12.50 -10.16 34.29
C SER A 236 11.43 -9.52 35.18
N ASP A 237 11.36 -8.19 35.24
CA ASP A 237 10.32 -7.49 36.01
C ASP A 237 8.92 -7.80 35.48
N PRO A 238 8.06 -8.51 36.25
CA PRO A 238 6.72 -8.90 35.81
C PRO A 238 5.76 -7.73 35.52
N ALA A 239 6.10 -6.52 35.97
CA ALA A 239 5.34 -5.32 35.63
C ALA A 239 5.53 -4.91 34.16
N THR A 240 6.67 -5.26 33.55
CA THR A 240 7.05 -4.84 32.19
C THR A 240 6.64 -5.85 31.10
N LEU A 241 6.29 -7.06 31.50
CA LEU A 241 5.95 -8.17 30.61
C LEU A 241 4.56 -8.03 29.95
N GLY A 242 4.46 -8.51 28.72
CA GLY A 242 3.18 -8.71 28.05
C GLY A 242 2.40 -9.83 28.72
N LYS A 243 1.27 -9.52 29.36
CA LYS A 243 0.44 -10.49 30.08
C LYS A 243 -1.04 -10.45 29.73
N HIS A 244 -1.41 -9.57 28.80
CA HIS A 244 -2.80 -9.38 28.38
C HIS A 244 -2.98 -9.89 26.96
N ILE A 245 -4.07 -10.63 26.74
CA ILE A 245 -4.56 -11.01 25.41
C ILE A 245 -5.96 -10.44 25.19
N ILE A 246 -6.30 -10.21 23.93
CA ILE A 246 -7.66 -9.90 23.49
C ILE A 246 -8.20 -11.14 22.78
N ILE A 247 -9.43 -11.53 23.14
CA ILE A 247 -10.06 -12.76 22.66
C ILE A 247 -11.11 -12.46 21.58
N SER A 248 -11.82 -11.33 21.70
CA SER A 248 -12.81 -10.89 20.71
C SER A 248 -12.16 -10.23 19.50
N ALA A 249 -12.60 -10.62 18.30
CA ALA A 249 -12.21 -10.00 17.02
C ALA A 249 -12.59 -8.50 16.99
N GLU A 250 -13.84 -8.16 17.32
CA GLU A 250 -14.33 -6.78 17.43
C GLU A 250 -13.44 -5.91 18.32
N VAL A 251 -13.10 -6.40 19.51
CA VAL A 251 -12.23 -5.67 20.44
C VAL A 251 -10.83 -5.49 19.85
N MET A 252 -10.28 -6.54 19.24
CA MET A 252 -8.95 -6.46 18.63
C MET A 252 -8.94 -5.47 17.46
N ALA A 253 -9.93 -5.51 16.57
CA ALA A 253 -10.06 -4.56 15.47
C ALA A 253 -10.20 -3.12 15.97
N GLY A 254 -11.03 -2.90 17.00
CA GLY A 254 -11.15 -1.61 17.68
C GLY A 254 -9.84 -1.14 18.30
N HIS A 255 -9.08 -2.03 18.94
CA HIS A 255 -7.79 -1.72 19.55
C HIS A 255 -6.69 -1.45 18.51
N LEU A 256 -6.67 -2.21 17.42
CA LEU A 256 -5.80 -1.96 16.27
C LEU A 256 -6.05 -0.55 15.74
N ASN A 257 -7.28 -0.22 15.37
CA ASN A 257 -7.62 1.08 14.80
C ASN A 257 -7.41 2.24 15.79
N GLY A 258 -7.96 2.12 17.00
CA GLY A 258 -8.03 3.21 17.97
C GLY A 258 -6.73 3.47 18.76
N VAL A 259 -5.85 2.46 18.85
CA VAL A 259 -4.62 2.54 19.66
C VAL A 259 -3.39 2.28 18.81
N ILE A 260 -3.23 1.07 18.25
CA ILE A 260 -1.97 0.66 17.62
C ILE A 260 -1.71 1.48 16.35
N MET A 261 -2.65 1.47 15.41
CA MET A 261 -2.53 2.18 14.12
C MET A 261 -2.51 3.69 14.32
N LYS A 262 -3.31 4.21 15.26
CA LYS A 262 -3.29 5.61 15.64
C LYS A 262 -1.92 6.04 16.17
N ASN A 263 -1.29 5.24 17.03
CA ASN A 263 0.06 5.51 17.54
C ASN A 263 1.13 5.41 16.45
N LEU A 264 0.90 4.62 15.40
CA LEU A 264 1.76 4.58 14.21
C LEU A 264 1.58 5.79 13.27
N GLY A 265 0.61 6.67 13.55
CA GLY A 265 0.31 7.87 12.76
C GLY A 265 -0.79 7.67 11.72
N CYS A 266 -1.50 6.54 11.76
CA CYS A 266 -2.58 6.23 10.83
C CYS A 266 -3.94 6.71 11.35
N LYS A 267 -4.79 7.24 10.48
CA LYS A 267 -6.13 7.75 10.84
C LYS A 267 -7.26 6.74 10.60
N GLY A 268 -6.97 5.66 9.91
CA GLY A 268 -7.92 4.62 9.51
C GLY A 268 -7.20 3.56 8.67
N PRO A 269 -7.90 2.54 8.16
CA PRO A 269 -7.29 1.55 7.29
C PRO A 269 -6.86 2.14 5.95
N ASP A 270 -5.83 1.56 5.35
CA ASP A 270 -5.41 1.83 3.97
C ASP A 270 -6.48 1.40 2.99
N TYR A 271 -7.16 0.29 3.26
CA TYR A 271 -8.31 -0.16 2.48
C TYR A 271 -9.46 -0.48 3.43
N ALA A 272 -10.63 0.12 3.20
CA ALA A 272 -11.81 -0.13 4.03
C ALA A 272 -12.26 -1.59 3.99
N THR A 273 -12.14 -2.22 2.82
CA THR A 273 -12.36 -3.64 2.60
C THR A 273 -11.43 -4.12 1.48
N PRO A 274 -10.99 -5.38 1.49
CA PRO A 274 -10.29 -5.97 0.35
C PRO A 274 -11.23 -6.05 -0.86
N SER A 275 -10.72 -5.77 -2.06
CA SER A 275 -11.43 -6.01 -3.32
C SER A 275 -10.43 -6.27 -4.44
N ASP A 276 -10.90 -6.75 -5.60
CA ASP A 276 -10.07 -7.23 -6.73
C ASP A 276 -9.01 -6.24 -7.24
N TYR A 277 -9.07 -4.97 -6.83
CA TYR A 277 -8.12 -3.94 -7.24
C TYR A 277 -7.53 -3.13 -6.07
N SER A 278 -7.85 -3.46 -4.83
CA SER A 278 -7.29 -2.81 -3.63
C SER A 278 -6.95 -3.89 -2.62
N ALA A 279 -5.98 -4.70 -3.02
CA ALA A 279 -5.50 -5.82 -2.28
C ALA A 279 -4.01 -5.63 -1.92
N PRO A 280 -3.56 -6.22 -0.81
CA PRO A 280 -2.15 -6.42 -0.56
C PRO A 280 -1.45 -7.13 -1.73
N GLN A 281 -0.16 -6.83 -1.93
CA GLN A 281 0.66 -7.32 -3.03
C GLN A 281 1.87 -8.12 -2.52
N GLU A 282 2.58 -8.78 -3.42
CA GLU A 282 3.87 -9.40 -3.10
C GLU A 282 4.82 -8.37 -2.49
N GLY A 283 5.45 -8.76 -1.37
CA GLY A 283 6.33 -7.90 -0.60
C GLY A 283 5.63 -6.99 0.42
N ASP A 284 4.30 -6.95 0.46
CA ASP A 284 3.58 -6.25 1.53
C ASP A 284 3.55 -7.07 2.83
N VAL A 285 3.46 -6.37 3.95
CA VAL A 285 3.06 -6.94 5.25
C VAL A 285 1.83 -6.20 5.73
N VAL A 286 0.76 -6.93 5.98
CA VAL A 286 -0.52 -6.35 6.37
C VAL A 286 -1.06 -6.91 7.67
N VAL A 287 -1.78 -6.07 8.39
CA VAL A 287 -2.66 -6.45 9.49
C VAL A 287 -4.05 -5.97 9.15
N PHE A 288 -5.06 -6.72 9.55
CA PHE A 288 -6.44 -6.45 9.15
C PHE A 288 -7.42 -6.85 10.25
N GLY A 289 -8.63 -6.32 10.17
CA GLY A 289 -9.67 -6.73 11.09
C GLY A 289 -11.00 -6.00 10.99
N ASP A 290 -12.05 -6.71 11.39
CA ASP A 290 -13.39 -6.23 11.73
C ASP A 290 -13.94 -6.96 12.97
N ASP A 291 -15.25 -6.92 13.16
CA ASP A 291 -15.97 -7.59 14.23
C ASP A 291 -16.03 -9.12 14.10
N PHE A 292 -15.77 -9.64 12.90
CA PHE A 292 -15.82 -11.06 12.60
C PHE A 292 -14.45 -11.72 12.68
N HIS A 293 -13.42 -11.12 12.06
CA HIS A 293 -12.11 -11.74 11.94
C HIS A 293 -10.98 -10.72 11.95
N VAL A 294 -9.85 -11.10 12.54
CA VAL A 294 -8.62 -10.28 12.62
C VAL A 294 -7.40 -11.14 12.35
N GLY A 295 -6.37 -10.55 11.79
CA GLY A 295 -5.14 -11.28 11.50
C GLY A 295 -4.07 -10.44 10.85
N MET A 296 -3.00 -11.13 10.44
CA MET A 296 -1.95 -10.54 9.65
C MET A 296 -1.33 -11.55 8.71
N CYS A 297 -0.75 -11.07 7.61
CA CYS A 297 -0.16 -11.93 6.59
C CYS A 297 0.83 -11.17 5.69
N PRO A 298 1.67 -11.89 4.93
CA PRO A 298 2.23 -11.36 3.68
C PRO A 298 1.09 -10.94 2.74
N GLY A 299 1.33 -9.95 1.90
CA GLY A 299 0.28 -9.47 0.99
C GLY A 299 -0.14 -10.48 -0.08
N ASP A 300 0.78 -11.37 -0.48
CA ASP A 300 0.58 -12.43 -1.48
C ASP A 300 0.13 -13.77 -0.89
N ASP A 301 0.05 -13.91 0.44
CA ASP A 301 -0.41 -15.15 1.09
C ASP A 301 -1.37 -14.86 2.25
N GLN A 302 -2.59 -14.42 1.90
CA GLN A 302 -3.67 -14.21 2.87
C GLN A 302 -4.03 -15.46 3.68
N GLY A 303 -3.69 -16.66 3.19
CA GLY A 303 -3.90 -17.92 3.90
C GLY A 303 -3.13 -18.01 5.22
N VAL A 304 -2.05 -17.24 5.39
CA VAL A 304 -1.37 -17.07 6.69
C VAL A 304 -2.34 -16.50 7.73
N GLY A 305 -3.15 -15.50 7.34
CA GLY A 305 -4.17 -14.88 8.19
C GLY A 305 -5.56 -15.50 8.05
N SER A 306 -5.70 -16.67 7.42
CA SER A 306 -6.97 -17.27 6.94
C SER A 306 -7.57 -16.56 5.72
N PHE A 307 -8.10 -15.36 5.90
CA PHE A 307 -8.64 -14.50 4.85
C PHE A 307 -8.61 -13.04 5.33
N LEU A 308 -8.52 -12.09 4.41
CA LEU A 308 -8.61 -10.67 4.75
C LEU A 308 -10.06 -10.31 5.11
N SER A 309 -10.25 -9.58 6.20
CA SER A 309 -11.55 -9.09 6.66
C SER A 309 -11.43 -7.65 7.12
N GLY A 310 -12.48 -6.86 6.90
CA GLY A 310 -12.56 -5.49 7.37
C GLY A 310 -11.49 -4.56 6.83
N GLY A 311 -11.09 -3.63 7.70
CA GLY A 311 -10.04 -2.67 7.40
C GLY A 311 -8.69 -3.35 7.26
N VAL A 312 -7.94 -2.99 6.22
CA VAL A 312 -6.58 -3.48 5.97
C VAL A 312 -5.59 -2.33 6.18
N TRP A 313 -4.56 -2.57 6.98
CA TRP A 313 -3.45 -1.66 7.20
C TRP A 313 -2.16 -2.24 6.62
N LEU A 314 -1.53 -1.46 5.73
CA LEU A 314 -0.21 -1.72 5.16
C LEU A 314 0.85 -1.28 6.17
N LEU A 315 1.40 -2.25 6.89
CA LEU A 315 2.53 -2.01 7.79
C LEU A 315 3.78 -1.66 6.98
N TYR A 316 3.98 -2.41 5.90
CA TYR A 316 5.07 -2.24 4.95
C TYR A 316 4.61 -2.58 3.54
N ARG A 317 5.15 -1.84 2.56
CA ARG A 317 5.06 -2.07 1.14
C ARG A 317 6.39 -1.74 0.48
N SER A 318 6.88 -2.65 -0.36
CA SER A 318 8.18 -2.54 -1.03
C SER A 318 8.30 -1.35 -1.99
N THR A 319 7.17 -0.92 -2.55
CA THR A 319 7.09 0.24 -3.45
C THR A 319 6.98 1.59 -2.74
N LEU A 320 6.88 1.60 -1.40
CA LEU A 320 6.90 2.81 -0.59
C LEU A 320 8.25 3.02 0.06
N ASP A 321 8.53 4.27 0.44
CA ASP A 321 9.68 4.59 1.27
C ASP A 321 9.45 4.16 2.71
N ASP A 322 10.51 3.71 3.37
CA ASP A 322 10.47 3.38 4.79
C ASP A 322 10.20 4.61 5.66
N LYS A 323 9.62 4.36 6.82
CA LYS A 323 9.50 5.35 7.88
C LYS A 323 10.90 5.79 8.31
N GLN A 324 11.13 7.10 8.38
CA GLN A 324 12.34 7.67 8.96
C GLN A 324 12.26 7.67 10.48
#